data_AF-T0LE00-F1
#
_entry.id   AF-T0LE00-F1
#
_cell.length_a   1.000
_cell.length_b   1.000
_cell.length_c   1.000
_cell.angle_alpha   90.00
_cell.angle_beta   90.00
_cell.angle_gamma   90.00
#
_symmetry.space_group_name_H-M   'P 1'
#
loop_
_entity.id
_entity.type
_entity.pdbx_description
1 polymer ?
#
loop_
_entity_poly.entity_id
_entity_poly.type
_entity_poly.pdbx_seq_one_letter_code
_entity_poly.pdbx_strand_id
1 'polypeptide(L)'
;MRPQTRKKVTIISTVVAVIIVIALVSFYYWGPFSFYANGEKQLVLIVSEDSNSIISGQNITFRLGIFNNGPTSIFNVSDLWPTIGGEKDRLGVSPCSADVPYGFAVVPGNVSGSSILTAKPLNMWQPGVYMCPAIYPVSSYKIMGLSSNGYILSSSNSPIPITLTSTATFSGYWVASSSFNGSYHFVYFPAGQYTVIVADEWGAIAFLHFTVHFTVYAQ
;
A
#
# COMPACT_ATOMS: atom_id res chain seq x y z
N MET A 1 28.84 -51.48 7.04
CA MET A 1 28.71 -50.48 5.96
C MET A 1 27.29 -50.51 5.38
N ARG A 2 26.48 -49.48 5.64
CA ARG A 2 25.20 -49.21 4.94
C ARG A 2 24.98 -47.68 4.86
N PRO A 3 24.60 -47.10 3.72
CA PRO A 3 24.58 -45.66 3.51
C PRO A 3 23.22 -45.05 3.91
N GLN A 4 23.16 -44.32 5.02
CA GLN A 4 21.97 -43.54 5.41
C GLN A 4 22.04 -42.04 5.03
N THR A 5 23.19 -41.58 4.54
CA THR A 5 23.46 -40.14 4.30
C THR A 5 22.92 -39.62 2.98
N ARG A 6 22.68 -40.45 1.96
CA ARG A 6 22.19 -39.97 0.65
C ARG A 6 20.72 -39.52 0.67
N LYS A 7 19.83 -40.19 1.40
CA LYS A 7 18.39 -39.85 1.40
C LYS A 7 18.08 -38.50 2.04
N LYS A 8 18.78 -38.12 3.11
CA LYS A 8 18.58 -36.83 3.79
C LYS A 8 19.05 -35.64 2.96
N VAL A 9 20.16 -35.78 2.23
CA VAL A 9 20.69 -34.73 1.35
C VAL A 9 19.76 -34.49 0.15
N THR A 10 19.19 -35.53 -0.44
CA THR A 10 18.25 -35.39 -1.55
C THR A 10 16.95 -34.69 -1.12
N ILE A 11 16.41 -35.01 0.06
CA ILE A 11 15.18 -34.36 0.57
C ILE A 11 15.41 -32.88 0.90
N ILE A 12 16.56 -32.53 1.48
CA ILE A 12 16.90 -31.13 1.77
C ILE A 12 17.07 -30.34 0.47
N SER A 13 17.73 -30.94 -0.53
CA SER A 13 17.94 -30.30 -1.84
C SER A 13 16.63 -30.07 -2.60
N THR A 14 15.67 -31.00 -2.56
CA THR A 14 14.37 -30.82 -3.22
C THR A 14 13.51 -29.79 -2.53
N VAL A 15 13.50 -29.74 -1.19
CA VAL A 15 12.75 -28.72 -0.43
C VAL A 15 13.28 -27.32 -0.71
N VAL A 16 14.61 -27.14 -0.74
CA VAL A 16 15.22 -25.83 -1.05
C VAL A 16 14.90 -25.41 -2.49
N ALA A 17 14.99 -26.32 -3.46
CA ALA A 17 14.64 -26.01 -4.84
C ALA A 17 13.16 -25.61 -5.00
N VAL A 18 12.24 -26.30 -4.32
CA VAL A 18 10.82 -25.96 -4.34
C VAL A 18 10.55 -24.59 -3.70
N ILE A 19 11.20 -24.27 -2.57
CA ILE A 19 11.08 -22.95 -1.94
C ILE A 19 11.59 -21.84 -2.86
N ILE A 20 12.73 -22.05 -3.54
CA ILE A 20 13.29 -21.09 -4.49
C ILE A 20 12.33 -20.89 -5.68
N VAL A 21 11.78 -21.96 -6.24
CA VAL A 21 10.82 -21.86 -7.35
C VAL A 21 9.55 -21.14 -6.91
N ILE A 22 9.00 -21.44 -5.73
CA ILE A 22 7.83 -20.74 -5.19
C ILE A 22 8.13 -19.26 -4.97
N ALA A 23 9.29 -18.92 -4.41
CA ALA A 23 9.70 -17.54 -4.20
C ALA A 23 9.84 -16.79 -5.53
N LEU A 24 10.48 -17.40 -6.54
CA LEU A 24 10.67 -16.80 -7.87
C LEU A 24 9.35 -16.62 -8.63
N VAL A 25 8.44 -17.60 -8.58
CA VAL A 25 7.11 -17.51 -9.18
C VAL A 25 6.29 -16.42 -8.48
N SER A 26 6.35 -16.35 -7.15
CA SER A 26 5.66 -15.30 -6.39
C SER A 26 6.21 -13.91 -6.75
N PHE A 27 7.53 -13.77 -6.87
CA PHE A 27 8.18 -12.51 -7.27
C PHE A 27 7.80 -12.09 -8.69
N TYR A 28 7.68 -13.04 -9.62
CA TYR A 28 7.31 -12.78 -11.01
C TYR A 28 5.86 -12.30 -11.16
N TYR A 29 4.92 -12.92 -10.42
CA TYR A 29 3.50 -12.58 -10.54
C TYR A 29 3.07 -11.40 -9.66
N TRP A 30 3.77 -11.14 -8.54
CA TRP A 30 3.31 -10.18 -7.54
C TRP A 30 4.22 -8.95 -7.36
N GLY A 31 5.34 -8.90 -8.10
CA GLY A 31 6.37 -7.86 -7.95
C GLY A 31 7.17 -8.02 -6.65
N PRO A 32 8.23 -7.23 -6.46
CA PRO A 32 8.98 -7.20 -5.20
C PRO A 32 8.09 -6.66 -4.07
N PHE A 33 7.80 -7.47 -3.07
CA PHE A 33 7.23 -6.99 -1.80
C PHE A 33 8.33 -6.43 -0.91
N SER A 34 8.07 -5.24 -0.38
CA SER A 34 8.91 -4.64 0.65
C SER A 34 8.16 -4.62 1.98
N PHE A 35 8.87 -4.94 3.06
CA PHE A 35 8.36 -5.02 4.41
C PHE A 35 8.93 -3.87 5.25
N TYR A 36 8.06 -3.04 5.81
CA TYR A 36 8.45 -1.93 6.68
C TYR A 36 7.94 -2.20 8.08
N ALA A 37 8.86 -2.31 9.05
CA ALA A 37 8.55 -2.67 10.43
C ALA A 37 8.22 -1.41 11.26
N ASN A 38 7.19 -1.52 12.09
CA ASN A 38 6.82 -0.50 13.06
C ASN A 38 7.65 -0.58 14.36
N GLY A 39 7.55 0.47 15.19
CA GLY A 39 8.05 0.46 16.57
C GLY A 39 7.45 -0.67 17.42
N GLU A 40 6.27 -1.17 17.05
CA GLU A 40 5.76 -2.48 17.46
C GLU A 40 6.33 -3.56 16.53
N LYS A 41 7.27 -4.37 17.03
CA LYS A 41 8.01 -5.42 16.29
C LYS A 41 7.14 -6.45 15.55
N GLN A 42 5.83 -6.43 15.76
CA GLN A 42 4.87 -7.40 15.26
C GLN A 42 4.09 -6.92 14.02
N LEU A 43 3.92 -5.61 13.83
CA LEU A 43 3.20 -5.07 12.67
C LEU A 43 4.14 -4.70 11.54
N VAL A 44 3.75 -5.13 10.34
CA VAL A 44 4.51 -4.91 9.12
C VAL A 44 3.61 -4.33 8.05
N LEU A 45 4.03 -3.19 7.52
CA LEU A 45 3.45 -2.59 6.32
C LEU A 45 4.04 -3.30 5.10
N ILE A 46 3.16 -3.86 4.28
CA ILE A 46 3.47 -4.57 3.04
C ILE A 46 3.11 -3.68 1.88
N VAL A 47 4.07 -3.46 0.98
CA VAL A 47 3.86 -2.68 -0.23
C VAL A 47 4.50 -3.36 -1.43
N SER A 48 3.83 -3.28 -2.59
CA SER A 48 4.43 -3.55 -3.89
C SER A 48 3.76 -2.75 -5.00
N GLU A 49 4.47 -2.63 -6.11
CA GLU A 49 3.96 -2.11 -7.37
C GLU A 49 4.13 -3.17 -8.46
N ASP A 50 3.25 -3.16 -9.46
CA ASP A 50 3.34 -4.05 -10.62
C ASP A 50 4.42 -3.62 -11.62
N SER A 51 4.74 -2.33 -11.67
CA SER A 51 5.84 -1.78 -12.47
C SER A 51 6.43 -0.54 -11.82
N ASN A 52 7.75 -0.35 -11.99
CA ASN A 52 8.45 0.89 -11.64
C ASN A 52 8.58 1.87 -12.83
N SER A 53 8.01 1.51 -13.97
CA SER A 53 8.02 2.33 -15.19
C SER A 53 6.75 2.11 -16.00
N ILE A 54 6.09 3.19 -16.38
CA ILE A 54 4.89 3.17 -17.22
C ILE A 54 5.01 4.22 -18.33
N ILE A 55 4.19 4.10 -19.36
CA ILE A 55 3.97 5.15 -20.36
C ILE A 55 2.73 5.95 -19.96
N SER A 56 2.71 7.25 -20.24
CA SER A 56 1.49 8.07 -20.02
C SER A 56 0.26 7.40 -20.65
N GLY A 57 -0.81 7.29 -19.86
CA GLY A 57 -2.03 6.57 -20.21
C GLY A 57 -2.09 5.11 -19.78
N GLN A 58 -0.96 4.50 -19.40
CA GLN A 58 -0.94 3.15 -18.82
C GLN A 58 -1.32 3.17 -17.34
N ASN A 59 -1.87 2.04 -16.89
CA ASN A 59 -2.17 1.82 -15.49
C ASN A 59 -0.91 1.41 -14.72
N ILE A 60 -0.79 1.88 -13.49
CA ILE A 60 0.08 1.36 -12.46
C ILE A 60 -0.77 0.85 -11.30
N THR A 61 -0.39 -0.28 -10.73
CA THR A 61 -1.11 -0.94 -9.65
C THR A 61 -0.25 -1.04 -8.42
N PHE A 62 -0.76 -0.52 -7.31
CA PHE A 62 -0.15 -0.63 -6.00
C PHE A 62 -0.91 -1.65 -5.17
N ARG A 63 -0.17 -2.52 -4.48
CA ARG A 63 -0.71 -3.45 -3.48
C ARG A 63 -0.20 -3.02 -2.13
N LEU A 64 -1.13 -2.86 -1.20
CA LEU A 64 -0.89 -2.36 0.14
C LEU A 64 -1.48 -3.34 1.13
N GLY A 65 -0.86 -3.47 2.29
CA GLY A 65 -1.50 -4.18 3.36
C GLY A 65 -0.72 -4.11 4.65
N ILE A 66 -1.36 -4.61 5.70
CA ILE A 66 -0.80 -4.74 7.01
C ILE A 66 -0.81 -6.21 7.36
N PHE A 67 0.31 -6.68 7.87
CA PHE A 67 0.46 -8.04 8.32
C PHE A 67 0.97 -8.05 9.76
N ASN A 68 0.25 -8.79 10.59
CA ASN A 68 0.73 -9.12 11.91
C ASN A 68 1.65 -10.36 11.78
N ASN A 69 2.95 -10.13 11.95
CA ASN A 69 4.00 -11.15 11.83
C ASN A 69 4.28 -11.93 13.12
N GLY A 70 3.48 -11.73 14.17
CA GLY A 70 3.64 -12.45 15.43
C GLY A 70 2.50 -13.44 15.66
N PRO A 71 2.67 -14.39 16.58
CA PRO A 71 1.76 -15.51 16.76
C PRO A 71 0.43 -15.11 17.42
N THR A 72 0.37 -13.96 18.08
CA THR A 72 -0.79 -13.51 18.87
C THR A 72 -1.56 -12.41 18.15
N SER A 73 -2.85 -12.29 18.48
CA SER A 73 -3.60 -11.11 18.05
C SER A 73 -3.09 -9.87 18.78
N ILE A 74 -3.06 -8.74 18.09
CA ILE A 74 -2.80 -7.43 18.69
C ILE A 74 -4.09 -6.63 18.77
N PHE A 75 -4.15 -5.73 19.74
CA PHE A 75 -5.22 -4.76 19.93
C PHE A 75 -4.57 -3.40 19.98
N ASN A 76 -4.78 -2.59 18.96
CA ASN A 76 -4.05 -1.33 18.86
C ASN A 76 -4.88 -0.25 18.17
N VAL A 77 -4.67 0.99 18.59
CA VAL A 77 -5.03 2.21 17.87
C VAL A 77 -3.92 3.19 18.10
N SER A 78 -3.52 3.87 17.04
CA SER A 78 -2.53 4.93 17.11
C SER A 78 -2.96 6.08 16.20
N ASP A 79 -2.25 7.19 16.29
CA ASP A 79 -2.47 8.36 15.43
C ASP A 79 -1.10 8.93 15.01
N LEU A 80 -0.18 8.03 14.66
CA LEU A 80 1.19 8.33 14.21
C LEU A 80 1.28 8.51 12.69
N TRP A 81 0.17 8.92 12.07
CA TRP A 81 0.15 9.28 10.65
C TRP A 81 1.23 10.31 10.30
N PRO A 82 1.91 10.16 9.16
CA PRO A 82 2.94 11.09 8.74
C PRO A 82 2.34 12.47 8.41
N THR A 83 3.19 13.49 8.49
CA THR A 83 2.91 14.79 7.89
C THR A 83 3.44 14.80 6.46
N ILE A 84 2.58 15.06 5.48
CA ILE A 84 2.94 15.13 4.07
C ILE A 84 2.58 16.53 3.59
N GLY A 85 3.51 17.22 2.94
CA GLY A 85 3.26 18.59 2.47
C GLY A 85 2.96 19.63 3.54
N GLY A 86 3.28 19.33 4.81
CA GLY A 86 3.03 20.20 5.95
C GLY A 86 1.67 19.96 6.64
N GLU A 87 0.87 19.04 6.12
CA GLU A 87 -0.43 18.67 6.68
C GLU A 87 -0.40 17.24 7.22
N LYS A 88 -1.06 17.00 8.36
CA LYS A 88 -1.22 15.67 8.93
C LYS A 88 -2.36 14.97 8.19
N ASP A 89 -2.00 14.23 7.16
CA ASP A 89 -2.98 13.55 6.31
C ASP A 89 -3.25 12.12 6.82
N ARG A 90 -4.53 11.85 7.11
CA ARG A 90 -5.01 10.48 7.19
C ARG A 90 -5.08 9.94 5.77
N LEU A 91 -4.11 9.10 5.43
CA LEU A 91 -4.10 8.46 4.12
C LEU A 91 -5.22 7.43 4.04
N GLY A 92 -5.77 7.27 2.83
CA GLY A 92 -6.75 6.25 2.53
C GLY A 92 -6.35 5.43 1.32
N VAL A 93 -7.01 4.29 1.14
CA VAL A 93 -6.92 3.44 -0.06
C VAL A 93 -8.08 3.63 -1.02
N SER A 94 -9.08 4.41 -0.62
CA SER A 94 -10.26 4.78 -1.39
C SER A 94 -10.91 6.05 -0.81
N PRO A 95 -11.86 6.69 -1.53
CA PRO A 95 -12.62 7.82 -0.98
C PRO A 95 -13.44 7.48 0.28
N CYS A 96 -13.64 6.19 0.55
CA CYS A 96 -14.49 5.67 1.62
C CYS A 96 -13.72 4.82 2.63
N SER A 97 -12.43 5.08 2.81
CA SER A 97 -11.53 4.25 3.63
C SER A 97 -11.13 4.89 4.96
N ALA A 98 -12.00 5.73 5.53
CA ALA A 98 -11.73 6.47 6.77
C ALA A 98 -11.54 5.56 8.00
N ASP A 99 -11.94 4.31 7.92
CA ASP A 99 -11.90 3.27 8.95
C ASP A 99 -10.78 2.23 8.71
N VAL A 100 -9.90 2.48 7.73
CA VAL A 100 -8.77 1.60 7.39
C VAL A 100 -7.48 2.19 7.97
N PRO A 101 -6.64 1.40 8.67
CA PRO A 101 -5.45 1.89 9.37
C PRO A 101 -4.22 2.12 8.48
N TYR A 102 -4.40 2.19 7.15
CA TYR A 102 -3.34 2.45 6.18
C TYR A 102 -3.89 3.11 4.92
N GLY A 103 -2.99 3.78 4.20
CA GLY A 103 -3.31 4.38 2.92
C GLY A 103 -2.07 4.83 2.17
N PHE A 104 -2.30 5.54 1.08
CA PHE A 104 -1.21 6.09 0.28
C PHE A 104 -1.52 7.49 -0.25
N ALA A 105 -0.46 8.18 -0.65
CA ALA A 105 -0.49 9.38 -1.47
C ALA A 105 0.48 9.21 -2.63
N VAL A 106 0.15 9.77 -3.80
CA VAL A 106 1.09 9.88 -4.91
C VAL A 106 1.54 11.33 -5.01
N VAL A 107 2.84 11.54 -5.13
CA VAL A 107 3.46 12.87 -5.24
C VAL A 107 4.35 12.91 -6.49
N PRO A 108 4.44 14.05 -7.18
CA PRO A 108 5.40 14.22 -8.26
C PRO A 108 6.82 14.35 -7.69
N GLY A 109 7.79 13.83 -8.43
CA GLY A 109 9.22 13.84 -8.09
C GLY A 109 9.69 12.60 -7.33
N ASN A 110 11.00 12.58 -7.05
CA ASN A 110 11.66 11.56 -6.25
C ASN A 110 11.73 12.01 -4.78
N VAL A 111 10.68 11.67 -4.02
CA VAL A 111 10.50 12.10 -2.63
C VAL A 111 11.02 11.03 -1.67
N SER A 112 11.70 11.44 -0.61
CA SER A 112 12.20 10.54 0.43
C SER A 112 11.79 11.05 1.82
N GLY A 113 12.20 10.35 2.87
CA GLY A 113 11.92 10.77 4.25
C GLY A 113 12.40 12.20 4.59
N SER A 114 13.42 12.72 3.91
CA SER A 114 13.90 14.10 4.14
C SER A 114 13.10 15.17 3.39
N SER A 115 12.33 14.81 2.36
CA SER A 115 11.56 15.73 1.52
C SER A 115 10.04 15.52 1.60
N ILE A 116 9.57 14.58 2.44
CA ILE A 116 8.14 14.29 2.63
C ILE A 116 7.33 15.51 3.07
N LEU A 117 7.91 16.38 3.89
CA LEU A 117 7.24 17.58 4.44
C LEU A 117 6.96 18.66 3.38
N THR A 118 7.65 18.64 2.24
CA THR A 118 7.45 19.62 1.16
C THR A 118 6.76 19.04 -0.06
N ALA A 119 6.47 17.74 -0.04
CA ALA A 119 5.80 17.04 -1.12
C ALA A 119 4.33 17.49 -1.24
N LYS A 120 3.79 17.53 -2.47
CA LYS A 120 2.39 17.90 -2.71
C LYS A 120 1.62 16.71 -3.27
N PRO A 121 0.73 16.08 -2.47
CA PRO A 121 -0.12 14.99 -2.93
C PRO A 121 -0.96 15.36 -4.16
N LEU A 122 -1.11 14.41 -5.07
CA LEU A 122 -2.03 14.46 -6.20
C LEU A 122 -3.42 14.00 -5.77
N ASN A 123 -4.48 14.57 -6.36
CA ASN A 123 -5.84 14.11 -6.11
C ASN A 123 -6.11 12.80 -6.88
N MET A 124 -5.86 11.67 -6.22
CA MET A 124 -6.06 10.35 -6.82
C MET A 124 -7.53 10.02 -7.07
N TRP A 125 -8.42 10.65 -6.29
CA TRP A 125 -9.86 10.50 -6.38
C TRP A 125 -10.50 11.76 -6.90
N GLN A 126 -11.61 11.61 -7.61
CA GLN A 126 -12.40 12.75 -8.08
C GLN A 126 -12.96 13.51 -6.86
N PRO A 127 -12.62 14.79 -6.66
CA PRO A 127 -13.18 15.49 -5.52
C PRO A 127 -14.71 15.59 -5.65
N GLY A 128 -15.41 15.22 -4.59
CA GLY A 128 -16.87 15.14 -4.59
C GLY A 128 -17.44 14.38 -3.39
N VAL A 129 -18.76 14.26 -3.36
CA VAL A 129 -19.48 13.49 -2.33
C VAL A 129 -19.59 12.04 -2.79
N TYR A 130 -19.05 11.12 -2.00
CA TYR A 130 -19.15 9.69 -2.23
C TYR A 130 -20.20 9.07 -1.32
N MET A 131 -21.05 8.20 -1.89
CA MET A 131 -21.93 7.35 -1.10
C MET A 131 -21.12 6.20 -0.51
N CYS A 132 -20.53 6.44 0.64
CA CYS A 132 -19.74 5.43 1.33
C CYS A 132 -20.64 4.44 2.07
N PRO A 133 -20.22 3.16 2.16
CA PRO A 133 -20.77 2.24 3.16
C PRO A 133 -20.68 2.84 4.56
N ALA A 134 -21.41 2.24 5.51
CA ALA A 134 -21.40 2.71 6.90
C ALA A 134 -19.95 2.82 7.42
N ILE A 135 -19.52 4.05 7.72
CA ILE A 135 -18.23 4.33 8.34
C ILE A 135 -18.39 4.11 9.84
N TYR A 136 -17.51 3.29 10.42
CA TYR A 136 -17.61 2.93 11.82
C TYR A 136 -16.65 3.77 12.68
N PRO A 137 -17.09 4.25 13.85
CA PRO A 137 -16.18 4.90 14.78
C PRO A 137 -15.19 3.88 15.33
N VAL A 138 -13.93 4.00 14.89
CA VAL A 138 -12.85 3.12 15.31
C VAL A 138 -12.43 3.46 16.73
N SER A 139 -12.61 2.51 17.66
CA SER A 139 -12.04 2.60 19.02
C SER A 139 -10.71 1.84 19.10
N SER A 140 -10.60 0.71 18.40
CA SER A 140 -9.33 -0.01 18.19
C SER A 140 -9.45 -1.01 17.06
N TYR A 141 -8.31 -1.52 16.59
CA TYR A 141 -8.23 -2.64 15.67
C TYR A 141 -7.78 -3.89 16.40
N LYS A 142 -8.43 -5.01 16.10
CA LYS A 142 -7.90 -6.34 16.43
C LYS A 142 -7.30 -6.94 15.18
N ILE A 143 -6.01 -7.20 15.17
CA ILE A 143 -5.33 -7.84 14.02
C ILE A 143 -4.89 -9.23 14.43
N MET A 144 -5.36 -10.24 13.72
CA MET A 144 -5.11 -11.65 14.04
C MET A 144 -3.63 -11.99 13.85
N GLY A 145 -3.09 -12.88 14.70
CA GLY A 145 -1.70 -13.32 14.61
C GLY A 145 -1.42 -14.03 13.28
N LEU A 146 -0.21 -13.82 12.74
CA LEU A 146 0.25 -14.39 11.46
C LEU A 146 -0.75 -14.17 10.32
N SER A 147 -1.36 -12.98 10.25
CA SER A 147 -2.48 -12.72 9.34
C SER A 147 -2.59 -11.24 8.94
N SER A 148 -3.31 -11.03 7.83
CA SER A 148 -3.86 -9.72 7.39
C SER A 148 -5.37 -9.61 7.62
N ASN A 149 -5.94 -10.50 8.43
CA ASN A 149 -7.34 -10.41 8.84
C ASN A 149 -7.45 -9.62 10.14
N GLY A 150 -8.43 -8.71 10.20
CA GLY A 150 -8.67 -7.92 11.39
C GLY A 150 -10.14 -7.62 11.62
N TYR A 151 -10.38 -6.89 12.71
CA TYR A 151 -11.68 -6.37 13.07
C TYR A 151 -11.54 -4.94 13.55
N ILE A 152 -12.47 -4.08 13.15
CA ILE A 152 -12.72 -2.83 13.84
C ILE A 152 -13.50 -3.16 15.11
N LEU A 153 -12.97 -2.70 16.24
CA LEU A 153 -13.66 -2.66 17.52
C LEU A 153 -14.18 -1.24 17.69
N SER A 154 -15.50 -1.11 17.73
CA SER A 154 -16.21 0.14 17.97
C SER A 154 -16.95 0.06 19.30
N SER A 155 -17.62 1.16 19.69
CA SER A 155 -18.52 1.16 20.84
C SER A 155 -19.75 0.25 20.67
N SER A 156 -19.99 -0.27 19.46
CA SER A 156 -21.00 -1.30 19.24
C SER A 156 -20.45 -2.67 19.67
N ASN A 157 -21.28 -3.49 20.33
CA ASN A 157 -20.88 -4.76 20.93
C ASN A 157 -20.46 -5.86 19.93
N SER A 158 -20.30 -5.55 18.64
CA SER A 158 -19.97 -6.53 17.61
C SER A 158 -18.73 -6.08 16.82
N PRO A 159 -17.63 -6.86 16.84
CA PRO A 159 -16.47 -6.63 16.00
C PRO A 159 -16.86 -6.65 14.52
N ILE A 160 -16.34 -5.70 13.76
CA ILE A 160 -16.65 -5.56 12.33
C ILE A 160 -15.46 -6.07 11.54
N PRO A 161 -15.62 -7.12 10.71
CA PRO A 161 -14.51 -7.65 9.93
C PRO A 161 -13.92 -6.61 8.99
N ILE A 162 -12.59 -6.56 8.91
CA ILE A 162 -11.87 -5.76 7.93
C ILE A 162 -10.79 -6.59 7.24
N THR A 163 -10.54 -6.24 5.99
CA THR A 163 -9.42 -6.77 5.21
C THR A 163 -8.29 -5.77 5.26
N LEU A 164 -7.12 -6.19 5.74
CA LEU A 164 -5.93 -5.33 5.83
C LEU A 164 -5.05 -5.46 4.59
N THR A 165 -5.67 -5.65 3.42
CA THR A 165 -5.01 -5.61 2.13
C THR A 165 -5.88 -4.85 1.15
N SER A 166 -5.26 -4.02 0.32
CA SER A 166 -5.94 -3.26 -0.73
C SER A 166 -5.09 -3.25 -1.99
N THR A 167 -5.76 -3.10 -3.12
CA THR A 167 -5.13 -2.91 -4.43
C THR A 167 -5.73 -1.65 -5.04
N ALA A 168 -4.88 -0.75 -5.49
CA ALA A 168 -5.28 0.51 -6.09
C ALA A 168 -4.60 0.67 -7.45
N THR A 169 -5.38 0.97 -8.48
CA THR A 169 -4.89 1.07 -9.87
C THR A 169 -5.24 2.43 -10.43
N PHE A 170 -4.25 3.12 -11.00
CA PHE A 170 -4.41 4.46 -11.56
C PHE A 170 -3.62 4.63 -12.85
N SER A 171 -4.09 5.53 -13.71
CA SER A 171 -3.35 6.00 -14.89
C SER A 171 -3.11 7.52 -14.87
N GLY A 172 -3.56 8.20 -13.82
CA GLY A 172 -3.57 9.65 -13.72
C GLY A 172 -4.22 10.12 -12.42
N TYR A 173 -4.56 11.40 -12.40
CA TYR A 173 -5.10 12.10 -11.23
C TYR A 173 -6.08 13.21 -11.65
N TRP A 174 -6.77 13.78 -10.67
CA TRP A 174 -7.76 14.83 -10.88
C TRP A 174 -7.18 16.22 -10.61
N VAL A 175 -7.49 17.16 -11.50
CA VAL A 175 -7.10 18.56 -11.40
C VAL A 175 -8.32 19.46 -11.43
N ALA A 176 -8.27 20.53 -10.65
CA ALA A 176 -9.30 21.57 -10.68
C ALA A 176 -9.31 22.22 -12.07
N SER A 177 -10.49 22.33 -12.68
CA SER A 177 -10.68 23.08 -13.90
C SER A 177 -10.71 24.57 -13.59
N SER A 178 -9.92 25.36 -14.33
CA SER A 178 -9.95 26.82 -14.27
C SER A 178 -11.25 27.42 -14.79
N SER A 179 -12.06 26.66 -15.52
CA SER A 179 -13.20 27.15 -16.27
C SER A 179 -14.50 27.22 -15.48
N PHE A 180 -14.64 26.44 -14.39
CA PHE A 180 -15.85 26.42 -13.58
C PHE A 180 -15.52 26.15 -12.12
N ASN A 181 -16.04 27.00 -11.23
CA ASN A 181 -15.88 26.89 -9.77
C ASN A 181 -16.38 25.50 -9.31
N GLY A 182 -15.45 24.62 -8.94
CA GLY A 182 -15.75 23.26 -8.46
C GLY A 182 -15.78 22.14 -9.53
N SER A 183 -15.42 22.41 -10.78
CA SER A 183 -15.27 21.36 -11.79
C SER A 183 -13.88 20.73 -11.75
N TYR A 184 -13.79 19.41 -11.92
CA TYR A 184 -12.54 18.65 -11.98
C TYR A 184 -12.47 17.84 -13.26
N HIS A 185 -11.29 17.72 -13.84
CA HIS A 185 -11.05 16.83 -14.98
C HIS A 185 -9.89 15.89 -14.70
N PHE A 186 -9.95 14.73 -15.33
CA PHE A 186 -8.92 13.70 -15.20
C PHE A 186 -7.77 13.99 -16.17
N VAL A 187 -6.54 13.84 -15.68
CA VAL A 187 -5.31 13.99 -16.44
C VAL A 187 -4.45 12.77 -16.24
N TYR A 188 -4.06 12.11 -17.33
CA TYR A 188 -3.07 11.04 -17.30
C TYR A 188 -1.75 11.54 -16.73
N PHE A 189 -1.00 10.69 -16.02
CA PHE A 189 0.30 11.08 -15.50
C PHE A 189 1.20 11.61 -16.63
N PRO A 190 1.65 12.87 -16.56
CA PRO A 190 2.66 13.36 -17.49
C PRO A 190 4.00 12.64 -17.30
N ALA A 191 4.85 12.68 -18.33
CA ALA A 191 6.20 12.13 -18.21
C ALA A 191 6.96 12.78 -17.06
N GLY A 192 7.63 11.97 -16.23
CA GLY A 192 8.29 12.42 -15.02
C GLY A 192 8.49 11.31 -14.00
N GLN A 193 9.16 11.64 -12.90
CA GLN A 193 9.28 10.74 -11.75
C GLN A 193 8.15 11.00 -10.77
N TYR A 194 7.68 9.93 -10.12
CA TYR A 194 6.65 9.98 -9.10
C TYR A 194 7.05 9.10 -7.94
N THR A 195 6.55 9.46 -6.76
CA THR A 195 6.72 8.68 -5.56
C THR A 195 5.35 8.35 -4.97
N VAL A 196 5.14 7.09 -4.62
CA VAL A 196 4.02 6.66 -3.80
C VAL A 196 4.50 6.59 -2.36
N ILE A 197 3.90 7.41 -1.52
CA ILE A 197 4.12 7.40 -0.08
C ILE A 197 3.02 6.53 0.50
N VAL A 198 3.41 5.43 1.13
CA VAL A 198 2.47 4.53 1.82
C VAL A 198 2.73 4.64 3.31
N ALA A 199 1.68 4.73 4.11
CA ALA A 199 1.84 4.75 5.56
C ALA A 199 0.67 4.05 6.27
N ASP A 200 0.93 3.70 7.53
CA ASP A 200 -0.07 3.24 8.47
C ASP A 200 -0.20 4.17 9.68
N GLU A 201 -1.27 3.99 10.46
CA GLU A 201 -1.53 4.79 11.64
C GLU A 201 -0.53 4.55 12.79
N TRP A 202 0.30 3.51 12.70
CA TRP A 202 1.33 3.16 13.67
C TRP A 202 2.69 3.77 13.37
N GLY A 203 2.81 4.50 12.26
CA GLY A 203 3.98 5.29 11.90
C GLY A 203 4.95 4.61 10.94
N ALA A 204 4.61 3.45 10.35
CA ALA A 204 5.41 2.89 9.27
C ALA A 204 5.18 3.73 8.02
N ILE A 205 6.27 4.01 7.32
CA ILE A 205 6.25 4.74 6.06
C ILE A 205 7.11 3.98 5.06
N ALA A 206 6.59 3.83 3.85
CA ALA A 206 7.26 3.26 2.71
C ALA A 206 7.21 4.22 1.51
N PHE A 207 8.24 4.14 0.67
CA PHE A 207 8.35 4.92 -0.56
C PHE A 207 8.52 3.96 -1.73
N LEU A 208 7.60 4.03 -2.70
CA LEU A 208 7.73 3.37 -4.00
C LEU A 208 7.98 4.44 -5.05
N HIS A 209 8.83 4.15 -6.03
CA HIS A 209 9.22 5.12 -7.03
C HIS A 209 8.95 4.56 -8.42
N PHE A 210 8.18 5.31 -9.21
CA PHE A 210 7.93 4.95 -10.60
C PHE A 210 8.21 6.11 -11.55
N THR A 211 8.58 5.77 -12.78
CA THR A 211 8.84 6.73 -13.84
C THR A 211 7.77 6.63 -14.92
N VAL A 212 7.29 7.77 -15.39
CA VAL A 212 6.35 7.86 -16.50
C VAL A 212 7.09 8.38 -17.73
N HIS A 213 6.96 7.65 -18.84
CA HIS A 213 7.53 8.02 -20.13
C HIS A 213 6.47 8.61 -21.06
N PHE A 214 6.90 9.35 -22.08
CA PHE A 214 6.01 9.88 -23.11
C PHE A 214 5.35 8.76 -23.90
N THR A 215 4.10 8.99 -24.30
CA THR A 215 3.44 8.18 -25.31
C THR A 215 4.12 8.43 -26.65
N VAL A 216 4.86 7.43 -27.17
CA VAL A 216 5.43 7.51 -28.51
C VAL A 216 4.33 7.14 -29.50
N TYR A 217 3.79 8.12 -30.21
CA TYR A 217 3.03 7.84 -31.42
C TYR A 217 4.03 7.50 -32.52
N ALA A 218 4.05 6.23 -32.96
CA ALA A 218 4.73 5.89 -34.20
C ALA A 218 4.00 6.61 -35.35
N GLN A 219 4.70 7.49 -36.06
CA GLN A 219 4.25 8.09 -37.32
C GLN A 219 4.39 7.08 -38.46
#